data_AF-A0A250EZJ8-F1
#
_entry.id   AF-A0A250EZJ8-F1
#
_cell.length_a   1.000
_cell.length_b   1.000
_cell.length_c   1.000
_cell.angle_alpha   90.00
_cell.angle_beta   90.00
_cell.angle_gamma   90.00
#
_symmetry.space_group_name_H-M   'P 1'
#
loop_
_entity.id
_entity.type
_entity.pdbx_description
1 polymer ?
#
loop_
_entity_poly.entity_id
_entity_poly.type
_entity_poly.pdbx_seq_one_letter_code
_entity_poly.pdbx_strand_id
1 'polypeptide(L)'
;MLYELTAALAISFRVDYDQENGMVTTFEIFSTERIYDHKFIINSEYYAITFDYVKPKEKGQIVDTSPHITTTYYTDLEGNRITKGAIGQEIYLVVEGHNLSGEKVTLNLSDPEIDFEYQGKHLTNDILENHTFSGNTEHIKLKVVEQKNE
;
A
#
# COMPACT_ATOMS: atom_id res chain seq x y z
N MET A 1 -17.93 11.40 -10.48
CA MET A 1 -17.67 11.48 -11.93
C MET A 1 -16.25 12.00 -12.10
N LEU A 2 -15.34 11.18 -12.62
CA LEU A 2 -13.94 11.56 -12.85
C LEU A 2 -13.80 12.04 -14.29
N TYR A 3 -13.11 13.16 -14.49
CA TYR A 3 -12.92 13.78 -15.81
C TYR A 3 -11.44 13.97 -16.07
N GLU A 4 -10.94 13.43 -17.17
CA GLU A 4 -9.53 13.48 -17.53
C GLU A 4 -9.36 14.14 -18.91
N LEU A 5 -8.44 15.10 -18.97
CA LEU A 5 -8.03 15.80 -20.18
C LEU A 5 -6.58 15.43 -20.49
N THR A 6 -6.29 14.98 -21.71
CA THR A 6 -4.92 14.75 -22.18
C THR A 6 -4.49 15.87 -23.13
N ALA A 7 -3.19 16.21 -23.12
CA ALA A 7 -2.59 17.29 -23.90
C ALA A 7 -3.43 18.58 -23.91
N ALA A 8 -3.82 19.01 -22.71
CA ALA A 8 -4.66 20.19 -22.51
C ALA A 8 -3.85 21.49 -22.69
N LEU A 9 -4.34 22.38 -23.54
CA LEU A 9 -3.82 23.72 -23.76
C LEU A 9 -4.85 24.75 -23.31
N ALA A 10 -4.45 25.63 -22.40
CA ALA A 10 -5.22 26.81 -22.06
C ALA A 10 -5.32 27.74 -23.28
N ILE A 11 -6.52 28.02 -23.74
CA ILE A 11 -6.75 28.88 -24.91
C ILE A 11 -7.27 30.26 -24.53
N SER A 12 -7.99 30.39 -23.41
CA SER A 12 -8.49 31.67 -22.93
C SER A 12 -8.69 31.65 -21.42
N PHE A 13 -8.42 32.79 -20.79
CA PHE A 13 -8.72 33.04 -19.39
C PHE A 13 -9.28 34.46 -19.28
N ARG A 14 -10.50 34.58 -18.74
CA ARG A 14 -11.16 35.87 -18.55
C ARG A 14 -11.83 35.92 -17.19
N VAL A 15 -11.84 37.09 -16.59
CA VAL A 15 -12.55 37.36 -15.35
C VAL A 15 -13.48 38.53 -15.61
N ASP A 16 -14.77 38.30 -15.44
CA ASP A 16 -15.83 39.27 -15.66
C ASP A 16 -16.64 39.45 -14.38
N TYR A 17 -17.38 40.55 -14.28
CA TYR A 17 -18.38 40.73 -13.22
C TYR A 17 -19.77 40.62 -13.82
N ASP A 18 -20.50 39.60 -13.42
CA ASP A 18 -21.90 39.37 -13.74
C ASP A 18 -22.79 39.91 -12.60
N GLN A 19 -23.90 40.56 -12.95
CA GLN A 19 -24.75 41.21 -11.94
C GLN A 19 -25.51 40.22 -11.05
N GLU A 20 -25.78 39.01 -11.54
CA GLU A 20 -26.48 37.97 -10.78
C GLU A 20 -25.50 37.08 -10.01
N ASN A 21 -24.37 36.74 -10.62
CA ASN A 21 -23.42 35.73 -10.13
C ASN A 21 -22.15 36.33 -9.52
N GLY A 22 -21.96 37.65 -9.59
CA GLY A 22 -20.78 38.35 -9.10
C GLY A 22 -19.55 38.13 -9.99
N MET A 23 -18.38 37.97 -9.39
CA MET A 23 -17.14 37.72 -10.16
C MET A 23 -17.16 36.33 -10.78
N VAL A 24 -17.15 36.26 -12.11
CA VAL A 24 -17.13 35.03 -12.90
C VAL A 24 -15.79 34.87 -13.59
N THR A 25 -15.13 33.75 -13.31
CA THR A 25 -13.91 33.36 -14.02
C THR A 25 -14.26 32.34 -15.09
N THR A 26 -13.98 32.67 -16.34
CA THR A 26 -14.12 31.77 -17.48
C THR A 26 -12.73 31.26 -17.90
N PHE A 27 -12.58 29.94 -17.93
CA PHE A 27 -11.36 29.30 -18.40
C PHE A 27 -11.70 28.33 -19.53
N GLU A 28 -11.14 28.57 -20.70
CA GLU A 28 -11.35 27.74 -21.87
C GLU A 28 -10.09 26.92 -22.14
N ILE A 29 -10.30 25.62 -22.33
CA ILE A 29 -9.23 24.64 -22.53
C ILE A 29 -9.51 23.87 -23.81
N PHE A 30 -8.52 23.85 -24.70
CA PHE A 30 -8.47 22.90 -25.80
C PHE A 30 -7.81 21.61 -25.29
N SER A 31 -8.36 20.46 -25.63
CA SER A 31 -7.76 19.17 -25.32
C SER A 31 -8.03 18.26 -26.50
N THR A 32 -6.99 17.51 -26.90
CA THR A 32 -7.07 16.61 -28.05
C THR A 32 -7.94 15.39 -27.77
N GLU A 33 -8.05 14.97 -26.51
CA GLU A 33 -8.93 13.88 -26.09
C GLU A 33 -9.66 14.23 -24.79
N ARG A 34 -10.98 14.04 -24.80
CA ARG A 34 -11.82 14.12 -23.60
C ARG A 34 -12.33 12.73 -23.27
N ILE A 35 -12.00 12.23 -22.09
CA ILE A 35 -12.38 10.88 -21.66
C ILE A 35 -13.53 10.98 -20.64
N TYR A 36 -14.70 10.49 -21.01
CA TYR A 36 -15.88 10.42 -20.13
C TYR A 36 -16.07 9.01 -19.60
N ASP A 37 -16.01 8.85 -18.29
CA ASP A 37 -16.26 7.57 -17.60
C ASP A 37 -15.49 6.38 -18.22
N HIS A 38 -14.29 6.65 -18.75
CA HIS A 38 -13.44 5.69 -19.45
C HIS A 38 -14.12 4.96 -20.64
N LYS A 39 -15.19 5.52 -21.21
CA LYS A 39 -16.03 4.86 -22.24
C LYS A 39 -16.08 5.60 -23.57
N PHE A 40 -15.83 6.90 -23.56
CA PHE A 40 -15.98 7.76 -24.74
C PHE A 40 -14.77 8.68 -24.88
N ILE A 41 -14.18 8.70 -26.08
CA ILE A 41 -13.18 9.70 -26.48
C ILE A 41 -13.82 10.62 -27.50
N ILE A 42 -13.69 11.93 -27.27
CA ILE A 42 -13.87 12.94 -28.32
C ILE A 42 -12.49 13.31 -28.82
N ASN A 43 -12.14 12.89 -30.03
CA ASN A 43 -10.94 13.34 -30.73
C ASN A 43 -11.32 14.52 -31.62
N SER A 44 -10.59 15.62 -31.52
CA SER A 44 -10.85 16.84 -32.30
C SER A 44 -9.74 17.17 -33.29
N GLU A 45 -8.89 16.20 -33.64
CA GLU A 45 -7.98 16.39 -34.76
C GLU A 45 -8.83 16.55 -36.05
N TYR A 46 -8.57 17.62 -36.80
CA TYR A 46 -9.20 17.92 -38.10
C TYR A 46 -10.69 18.32 -38.11
N TYR A 47 -11.20 19.01 -37.08
CA TYR A 47 -12.58 19.56 -37.02
C TYR A 47 -13.72 18.52 -37.13
N ALA A 48 -13.42 17.22 -37.10
CA ALA A 48 -14.40 16.16 -37.05
C ALA A 48 -14.53 15.65 -35.62
N ILE A 49 -15.73 15.70 -35.04
CA ILE A 49 -16.03 15.06 -33.76
C ILE A 49 -16.34 13.59 -34.09
N THR A 50 -15.40 12.69 -33.80
CA THR A 50 -15.68 11.25 -33.84
C THR A 50 -16.06 10.75 -32.44
N PHE A 51 -17.10 9.92 -32.37
CA PHE A 51 -17.51 9.22 -31.15
C PHE A 51 -17.06 7.77 -31.28
N ASP A 52 -15.85 7.47 -30.81
CA ASP A 52 -15.35 6.10 -30.81
C ASP A 52 -15.44 5.48 -29.42
N TYR A 53 -15.95 4.24 -29.36
CA TYR A 53 -15.82 3.41 -28.18
C TYR A 53 -14.37 2.94 -28.09
N VAL A 54 -13.61 3.53 -27.17
CA VAL A 54 -12.23 3.14 -26.94
C VAL A 54 -12.23 2.32 -25.66
N LYS A 55 -11.80 1.06 -25.74
CA LYS A 55 -11.46 0.30 -24.54
C LYS A 55 -10.40 1.12 -23.81
N PRO A 56 -10.65 1.57 -22.57
CA PRO A 56 -9.69 2.40 -21.86
C PRO A 56 -8.36 1.66 -21.84
N LYS A 57 -7.28 2.34 -22.25
CA LYS A 57 -5.93 1.82 -22.00
C LYS A 57 -5.88 1.57 -20.50
N GLU A 58 -5.61 0.33 -20.10
CA GLU A 58 -5.39 0.02 -18.70
C GLU A 58 -4.34 1.02 -18.20
N LYS A 59 -4.75 1.92 -17.29
CA LYS A 59 -3.77 2.72 -16.56
C LYS A 59 -2.83 1.69 -15.96
N GLY A 60 -1.54 1.77 -16.32
CA GLY A 60 -0.53 0.95 -15.68
C GLY A 60 -0.81 1.04 -14.19
N GLN A 61 -1.11 -0.10 -13.57
CA GLN A 61 -1.39 -0.14 -12.15
C GLN A 61 -0.26 0.61 -11.48
N ILE A 62 -0.59 1.63 -10.68
CA ILE A 62 0.36 2.16 -9.72
C ILE A 62 0.56 0.98 -8.77
N VAL A 63 1.57 0.16 -9.05
CA VAL A 63 1.96 -0.93 -8.17
C VAL A 63 2.50 -0.22 -6.94
N ASP A 64 1.75 -0.28 -5.85
CA ASP A 64 2.24 0.21 -4.57
C ASP A 64 3.46 -0.63 -4.19
N THR A 65 4.64 -0.05 -4.37
CA THR A 65 5.91 -0.67 -4.02
C THR A 65 6.33 -0.32 -2.59
N SER A 66 5.46 0.31 -1.80
CA SER A 66 5.79 0.61 -0.41
C SER A 66 6.01 -0.69 0.38
N PRO A 67 7.02 -0.74 1.26
CA PRO A 67 7.24 -1.90 2.11
C PRO A 67 6.04 -2.16 3.01
N HIS A 68 5.52 -3.39 2.99
CA HIS A 68 4.42 -3.77 3.88
C HIS A 68 4.47 -5.26 4.20
N ILE A 69 4.12 -5.58 5.45
CA ILE A 69 3.93 -6.96 5.91
C ILE A 69 2.54 -7.41 5.46
N THR A 70 2.47 -8.58 4.83
CA THR A 70 1.22 -9.20 4.35
C THR A 70 0.70 -10.24 5.34
N THR A 71 1.59 -11.04 5.93
CA THR A 71 1.17 -12.05 6.91
C THR A 71 2.24 -12.29 7.97
N THR A 72 1.79 -12.70 9.15
CA THR A 72 2.62 -13.25 10.22
C THR A 72 1.98 -14.51 10.78
N TYR A 73 2.79 -15.52 11.12
CA TYR A 73 2.32 -16.75 11.77
C TYR A 73 3.48 -17.49 12.44
N TYR A 74 3.16 -18.45 13.30
CA TYR A 74 4.14 -19.30 13.96
C TYR A 74 4.26 -20.67 13.30
N THR A 75 5.47 -21.22 13.27
CA THR A 75 5.73 -22.62 12.93
C THR A 75 6.61 -23.31 13.96
N ASP A 76 6.54 -24.62 14.02
CA ASP A 76 7.61 -25.42 14.63
C ASP A 76 8.90 -25.34 13.79
N LEU A 77 9.96 -26.04 14.25
CA LEU A 77 11.24 -26.08 13.55
C LEU A 77 11.21 -26.91 12.26
N GLU A 78 10.19 -27.72 12.06
CA GLU A 78 9.98 -28.50 10.82
C GLU A 78 9.21 -27.69 9.76
N GLY A 79 8.68 -26.53 10.13
CA GLY A 79 7.91 -25.64 9.26
C GLY A 79 6.41 -25.87 9.30
N ASN A 80 5.90 -26.71 10.22
CA ASN A 80 4.47 -26.90 10.38
C ASN A 80 3.87 -25.71 11.13
N ARG A 81 2.78 -25.14 10.60
CA ARG A 81 2.07 -24.03 11.27
C ARG A 81 1.50 -24.48 12.61
N ILE A 82 1.73 -23.67 13.62
CA ILE A 82 1.20 -23.87 14.98
C ILE A 82 0.44 -22.63 15.42
N THR A 83 -0.59 -22.83 16.23
CA THR A 83 -1.31 -21.72 16.88
C THR A 83 -0.53 -21.17 18.07
N LYS A 84 0.19 -22.03 18.79
CA LYS A 84 0.91 -21.66 20.01
C LYS A 84 2.06 -22.64 20.27
N GLY A 85 3.19 -22.13 20.75
CA GLY A 85 4.29 -22.97 21.22
C GLY A 85 4.17 -23.31 22.71
N ALA A 86 4.75 -24.43 23.12
CA ALA A 86 4.85 -24.82 24.53
C ALA A 86 6.02 -24.10 25.22
N ILE A 87 5.92 -23.87 26.53
CA ILE A 87 7.01 -23.29 27.33
C ILE A 87 8.31 -24.09 27.14
N GLY A 88 9.40 -23.40 26.85
CA GLY A 88 10.71 -23.98 26.56
C GLY A 88 10.91 -24.45 25.12
N GLN A 89 9.86 -24.44 24.28
CA GLN A 89 9.94 -24.82 22.86
C GLN A 89 10.60 -23.70 22.04
N GLU A 90 11.44 -24.10 21.08
CA GLU A 90 11.90 -23.20 20.01
C GLU A 90 10.95 -23.27 18.82
N ILE A 91 10.57 -22.10 18.30
CA ILE A 91 9.63 -21.91 17.20
C ILE A 91 10.18 -20.87 16.21
N TYR A 92 9.55 -20.75 15.05
CA TYR A 92 9.78 -19.63 14.14
C TYR A 92 8.55 -18.71 14.13
N LEU A 93 8.78 -17.40 14.23
CA LEU A 93 7.87 -16.40 13.72
C LEU A 93 8.20 -16.18 12.24
N VAL A 94 7.26 -16.53 11.38
CA VAL A 94 7.36 -16.30 9.94
C VAL A 94 6.70 -14.97 9.61
N VAL A 95 7.45 -14.09 8.94
CA VAL A 95 6.96 -12.82 8.44
C VAL A 95 7.08 -12.83 6.93
N GLU A 96 5.99 -12.56 6.23
CA GLU A 96 5.97 -12.43 4.77
C GLU A 96 5.42 -11.05 4.38
N GLY A 97 5.98 -10.44 3.35
CA GLY A 97 5.53 -9.16 2.82
C GLY A 97 6.21 -8.78 1.52
N HIS A 98 6.07 -7.51 1.17
CA HIS A 98 6.64 -6.93 -0.04
C HIS A 98 7.67 -5.87 0.31
N ASN A 99 8.80 -5.89 -0.42
CA ASN A 99 9.91 -4.94 -0.30
C ASN A 99 10.41 -4.73 1.15
N LEU A 100 10.44 -5.82 1.94
CA LEU A 100 10.87 -5.75 3.34
C LEU A 100 12.40 -5.74 3.50
N SER A 101 13.14 -6.26 2.51
CA SER A 101 14.60 -6.37 2.60
C SER A 101 15.28 -5.03 2.90
N GLY A 102 16.03 -4.97 4.00
CA GLY A 102 16.73 -3.77 4.47
C GLY A 102 15.89 -2.85 5.35
N GLU A 103 14.57 -3.07 5.43
CA GLU A 103 13.68 -2.29 6.28
C GLU A 103 13.82 -2.71 7.75
N LYS A 104 13.64 -1.72 8.64
CA LYS A 104 13.62 -1.92 10.08
C LYS A 104 12.20 -1.85 10.58
N VAL A 105 11.75 -2.93 11.20
CA VAL A 105 10.40 -3.01 11.77
C VAL A 105 10.47 -3.40 13.23
N THR A 106 9.56 -2.82 14.00
CA THR A 106 9.26 -3.24 15.36
C THR A 106 8.04 -4.14 15.33
N LEU A 107 8.18 -5.38 15.79
CA LEU A 107 7.11 -6.36 15.83
C LEU A 107 6.58 -6.49 17.26
N ASN A 108 5.27 -6.35 17.43
CA ASN A 108 4.59 -6.64 18.68
C ASN A 108 4.15 -8.11 18.65
N LEU A 109 4.63 -8.89 19.62
CA LEU A 109 4.36 -10.32 19.77
C LEU A 109 3.54 -10.61 21.03
N SER A 110 2.81 -9.63 21.56
CA SER A 110 2.09 -9.75 22.83
C SER A 110 1.11 -10.91 22.82
N ASP A 111 1.27 -11.83 23.77
CA ASP A 111 0.37 -12.94 24.04
C ASP A 111 0.03 -12.96 25.53
N PRO A 112 -1.24 -13.19 25.92
CA PRO A 112 -1.67 -13.10 27.31
C PRO A 112 -1.17 -14.24 28.20
N GLU A 113 -0.50 -15.28 27.67
CA GLU A 113 -0.11 -16.48 28.41
C GLU A 113 1.37 -16.84 28.24
N ILE A 114 2.05 -16.34 27.21
CA ILE A 114 3.46 -16.67 26.92
C ILE A 114 4.24 -15.42 26.51
N ASP A 115 5.53 -15.43 26.82
CA ASP A 115 6.47 -14.45 26.31
C ASP A 115 7.52 -15.14 25.42
N PHE A 116 8.41 -14.34 24.83
CA PHE A 116 9.44 -14.85 23.92
C PHE A 116 10.85 -14.40 24.30
N GLU A 117 11.81 -15.30 24.11
CA GLU A 117 13.23 -14.98 24.03
C GLU A 117 13.69 -14.93 22.57
N TYR A 118 14.41 -13.87 22.22
CA TYR A 118 15.11 -13.72 20.95
C TYR A 118 16.62 -13.69 21.20
N GLN A 119 17.36 -14.58 20.53
CA GLN A 119 18.82 -14.72 20.69
C GLN A 119 19.27 -14.86 22.15
N GLY A 120 18.48 -15.54 22.98
CA GLY A 120 18.74 -15.77 24.41
C GLY A 120 18.45 -14.56 25.31
N LYS A 121 17.83 -13.50 24.80
CA LYS A 121 17.34 -12.36 25.58
C LYS A 121 15.82 -12.34 25.56
N HIS A 122 15.23 -12.15 26.73
CA HIS A 122 13.79 -11.95 26.86
C HIS A 122 13.36 -10.65 26.15
N LEU A 123 12.23 -10.69 25.44
CA LEU A 123 11.65 -9.52 24.80
C LEU A 123 10.84 -8.72 25.81
N THR A 124 11.29 -7.51 26.14
CA THR A 124 10.54 -6.60 27.02
C THR A 124 9.23 -6.18 26.35
N ASN A 125 8.10 -6.28 27.07
CA ASN A 125 6.75 -6.01 26.57
C ASN A 125 6.36 -6.82 25.31
N ASP A 126 7.01 -7.97 25.06
CA ASP A 126 6.87 -8.77 23.84
C ASP A 126 7.20 -8.01 22.54
N ILE A 127 8.08 -7.02 22.62
CA ILE A 127 8.46 -6.20 21.47
C ILE A 127 9.81 -6.65 20.92
N LEU A 128 9.83 -7.05 19.65
CA LEU A 128 11.07 -7.22 18.88
C LEU A 128 11.36 -5.91 18.13
N GLU A 129 12.22 -5.07 18.72
CA GLU A 129 12.56 -3.76 18.16
C GLU A 129 13.63 -3.82 17.06
N ASN A 130 13.48 -2.94 16.06
CA ASN A 130 14.50 -2.65 15.03
C ASN A 130 15.03 -3.90 14.28
N HIS A 131 14.20 -4.92 14.11
CA HIS A 131 14.56 -6.10 13.33
C HIS A 131 14.73 -5.69 11.86
N THR A 132 15.89 -6.02 11.28
CA THR A 132 16.21 -5.72 9.88
C THR A 132 15.98 -6.95 9.03
N PHE A 133 15.00 -6.90 8.14
CA PHE A 133 14.70 -8.03 7.27
C PHE A 133 15.77 -8.22 6.19
N SER A 134 16.12 -9.47 5.93
CA SER A 134 17.05 -9.89 4.88
C SER A 134 16.37 -10.20 3.55
N GLY A 135 15.04 -10.30 3.54
CA GLY A 135 14.23 -10.64 2.38
C GLY A 135 12.75 -10.35 2.61
N ASN A 136 11.92 -10.73 1.64
CA ASN A 136 10.46 -10.58 1.71
C ASN A 136 9.78 -11.65 2.57
N THR A 137 10.49 -12.74 2.87
CA THR A 137 10.06 -13.80 3.77
C THR A 137 11.22 -14.10 4.72
N GLU A 138 10.96 -14.06 6.02
CA GLU A 138 11.97 -14.36 7.03
C GLU A 138 11.40 -15.26 8.13
N HIS A 139 12.25 -16.15 8.64
CA HIS A 139 11.95 -17.07 9.73
C HIS A 139 12.76 -16.64 10.95
N ILE A 140 12.12 -15.93 11.87
CA ILE A 140 12.75 -15.39 13.08
C ILE A 140 12.64 -16.44 14.18
N LYS A 141 13.79 -17.01 14.59
CA LYS A 141 13.82 -18.03 15.64
C LYS A 141 13.54 -17.39 17.01
N LEU A 142 12.55 -17.93 17.72
CA LEU A 142 12.14 -17.52 19.05
C LEU A 142 12.12 -18.73 19.99
N LYS A 143 12.29 -18.50 21.27
CA LYS A 143 12.06 -19.50 22.31
C LYS A 143 10.92 -19.04 23.21
N VAL A 144 9.92 -19.89 23.37
CA VAL A 144 8.75 -19.61 24.20
C VAL A 144 9.13 -19.73 25.67
N VAL A 145 8.77 -18.75 26.48
CA VAL A 145 9.01 -18.73 27.92
C VAL A 145 7.74 -18.37 28.68
N GLU A 146 7.73 -18.65 29.99
CA GLU A 146 6.61 -18.28 30.84
C GLU A 146 6.44 -16.76 30.83
N GLN A 147 5.18 -16.32 30.79
CA GLN A 147 4.85 -14.92 30.88
C GLN A 147 5.41 -14.31 32.16
N LYS A 148 6.17 -13.22 32.01
CA LYS A 148 6.55 -12.35 33.10
C LYS A 148 5.67 -11.13 33.04
N ASN A 149 4.85 -10.97 34.07
CA ASN A 149 4.18 -9.69 34.31
C ASN A 149 5.25 -8.63 34.59
N GLU A 150 5.68 -7.88 33.58
CA GLU A 150 6.43 -6.63 33.71
C GLU A 150 5.49 -5.42 33.67
#